data_AF-A0A117Q5E1-F1
#
_entry.id   AF-A0A117Q5E1-F1
#
_cell.length_a   1.000
_cell.length_b   1.000
_cell.length_c   1.000
_cell.angle_alpha   90.00
_cell.angle_beta   90.00
_cell.angle_gamma   90.00
#
_symmetry.space_group_name_H-M   'P 1'
#
loop_
_entity.id
_entity.type
_entity.pdbx_description
1 polymer ?
#
loop_
_entity_poly.entity_id
_entity_poly.type
_entity_poly.pdbx_seq_one_letter_code
_entity_poly.pdbx_strand_id
1 'polypeptide(L)'
;MSVIAKLQIKPGQNVAVLGKPDDVHLEIEAAGDAASADAVLAFVTTSHDLLGAGAQAALAAARRDALAWVAYPKGGKLGTDLNRDTLAAALSERGVRPVRQIAVDDTWSALRFRPGD
;
A
#
# COMPACT_ATOMS: atom_id res chain seq x y z
N MET A 1 7.27 17.00 -7.18
CA MET A 1 5.96 16.48 -6.71
C MET A 1 6.22 15.57 -5.52
N SER A 2 5.59 15.82 -4.37
CA SER A 2 5.78 15.04 -3.14
C SER A 2 5.26 13.61 -3.27
N VAL A 3 5.73 12.72 -2.39
CA VAL A 3 5.25 11.32 -2.33
C VAL A 3 3.75 11.27 -2.02
N ILE A 4 3.27 12.14 -1.14
CA ILE A 4 1.84 12.20 -0.75
C ILE A 4 0.95 12.53 -1.95
N ALA A 5 1.36 13.51 -2.76
CA ALA A 5 0.66 13.84 -4.00
C ALA A 5 0.67 12.67 -5.00
N LYS A 6 1.77 11.91 -5.10
CA LYS A 6 1.86 10.72 -5.97
C LYS A 6 0.94 9.58 -5.50
N LEU A 7 0.78 9.42 -4.18
CA LEU A 7 -0.17 8.51 -3.53
C LEU A 7 -1.63 8.97 -3.67
N GLN A 8 -1.87 10.16 -4.25
CA GLN A 8 -3.20 10.74 -4.45
C GLN A 8 -3.95 11.02 -3.15
N ILE A 9 -3.22 11.13 -2.04
CA ILE A 9 -3.75 11.49 -0.73
C ILE A 9 -3.90 13.02 -0.69
N LYS A 10 -5.10 13.48 -0.33
CA LYS A 10 -5.46 14.89 -0.27
C LYS A 10 -5.44 15.39 1.19
N PRO A 11 -5.19 16.68 1.42
CA PRO A 11 -5.32 17.28 2.75
C PRO A 11 -6.71 17.01 3.35
N GLY A 12 -6.76 16.72 4.65
CA GLY A 12 -7.99 16.46 5.40
C GLY A 12 -8.58 15.06 5.26
N GLN A 13 -7.98 14.17 4.45
CA GLN A 13 -8.38 12.76 4.41
C GLN A 13 -7.93 12.03 5.68
N ASN A 14 -8.76 11.12 6.17
CA ASN A 14 -8.37 10.20 7.22
C ASN A 14 -7.49 9.09 6.62
N VAL A 15 -6.24 9.00 7.08
CA VAL A 15 -5.25 8.05 6.55
C VAL A 15 -4.85 7.04 7.62
N ALA A 16 -4.89 5.76 7.27
CA ALA A 16 -4.27 4.69 8.03
C ALA A 16 -2.96 4.25 7.35
N VAL A 17 -1.87 4.29 8.10
CA VAL A 17 -0.55 3.82 7.64
C VAL A 17 -0.12 2.65 8.52
N LEU A 18 0.10 1.49 7.92
CA LEU A 18 0.28 0.22 8.62
C LEU A 18 1.63 -0.40 8.28
N GLY A 19 2.37 -0.85 9.30
CA GLY A 19 3.66 -1.52 9.14
C GLY A 19 4.79 -0.64 8.57
N LYS A 20 4.63 0.68 8.58
CA LYS A 20 5.63 1.62 8.03
C LYS A 20 6.96 1.47 8.78
N PRO A 21 8.06 1.18 8.08
CA PRO A 21 9.39 1.21 8.66
C PRO A 21 9.78 2.59 9.21
N ASP A 22 10.69 2.61 10.18
CA ASP A 22 11.14 3.87 10.81
C ASP A 22 11.93 4.77 9.85
N ASP A 23 12.65 4.18 8.89
CA ASP A 23 13.45 4.87 7.88
C ASP A 23 12.62 5.45 6.72
N VAL A 24 11.33 5.11 6.64
CA VAL A 24 10.41 5.68 5.66
C VAL A 24 9.75 6.94 6.22
N HIS A 25 10.09 8.09 5.66
CA HIS A 25 9.52 9.38 6.03
C HIS A 25 8.38 9.78 5.10
N LEU A 26 7.19 9.97 5.66
CA LEU A 26 5.99 10.42 4.96
C LEU A 26 5.39 11.62 5.69
N GLU A 27 5.13 12.70 4.96
CA GLU A 27 4.46 13.90 5.48
C GLU A 27 2.93 13.68 5.56
N ILE A 28 2.50 12.69 6.36
CA ILE A 28 1.09 12.33 6.60
C ILE A 28 0.85 12.26 8.11
N GLU A 29 -0.26 12.86 8.55
CA GLU A 29 -0.83 12.61 9.87
C GLU A 29 -1.64 11.30 9.81
N ALA A 30 -1.04 10.21 10.28
CA ALA A 30 -1.72 8.92 10.37
C ALA A 30 -2.55 8.87 11.65
N ALA A 31 -3.88 8.84 11.53
CA ALA A 31 -4.79 8.92 12.67
C ALA A 31 -6.04 8.03 12.52
N GLY A 32 -6.11 7.20 11.48
CA GLY A 32 -7.33 6.48 11.11
C GLY A 32 -7.39 5.02 11.52
N ASP A 33 -8.58 4.59 11.94
CA ASP A 33 -8.97 3.18 11.83
C ASP A 33 -9.02 2.79 10.34
N ALA A 34 -8.21 1.81 9.94
CA ALA A 34 -8.11 1.34 8.57
C ALA A 34 -9.44 0.82 8.00
N ALA A 35 -10.36 0.36 8.86
CA ALA A 35 -11.68 -0.10 8.42
C ALA A 35 -12.54 1.04 7.84
N SER A 36 -12.33 2.28 8.29
CA SER A 36 -13.12 3.45 7.88
C SER A 36 -12.32 4.55 7.15
N ALA A 37 -10.98 4.51 7.20
CA ALA A 37 -10.10 5.51 6.57
C ALA A 37 -10.38 5.75 5.08
N ASP A 38 -10.17 6.98 4.60
CA ASP A 38 -10.28 7.34 3.18
C ASP A 38 -9.13 6.75 2.35
N ALA A 39 -7.97 6.61 2.99
CA ALA A 39 -6.77 6.03 2.41
C ALA A 39 -6.10 5.06 3.39
N VAL A 40 -5.67 3.91 2.87
CA VAL A 40 -4.90 2.90 3.60
C VAL A 40 -3.60 2.64 2.85
N LEU A 41 -2.47 2.81 3.53
CA LEU A 41 -1.15 2.47 3.03
C LEU A 41 -0.54 1.40 3.94
N ALA A 42 -0.41 0.18 3.44
CA ALA A 42 0.24 -0.91 4.17
C ALA A 42 1.63 -1.18 3.59
N PHE A 43 2.62 -1.37 4.45
CA PHE A 43 3.97 -1.81 4.07
C PHE A 43 4.10 -3.31 4.29
N VAL A 44 4.62 -4.00 3.28
CA VAL A 44 4.91 -5.45 3.30
C VAL A 44 6.31 -5.66 2.75
N THR A 45 7.11 -6.50 3.39
CA THR A 45 8.49 -6.76 2.96
C THR A 45 8.57 -8.04 2.12
N THR A 46 7.79 -9.05 2.46
CA THR A 46 7.78 -10.36 1.79
C THR A 46 6.37 -10.82 1.46
N SER A 47 6.24 -11.84 0.61
CA SER A 47 4.96 -12.46 0.29
C SER A 47 4.24 -13.02 1.53
N HIS A 48 4.98 -13.41 2.56
CA HIS A 48 4.40 -13.86 3.84
C HIS A 48 3.59 -12.76 4.54
N ASP A 49 4.06 -11.51 4.46
CA ASP A 49 3.39 -10.36 5.10
C ASP A 49 2.00 -10.08 4.48
N LEU A 50 1.71 -10.61 3.29
CA LEU A 50 0.39 -10.51 2.65
C LEU A 50 -0.72 -11.21 3.44
N LEU A 51 -0.35 -12.11 4.35
CA LEU A 51 -1.25 -12.78 5.30
C LEU A 51 -1.53 -11.91 6.53
N GLY A 52 -0.65 -10.95 6.84
CA GLY A 52 -0.73 -10.09 8.02
C GLY A 52 -1.83 -9.03 7.95
N ALA A 53 -2.21 -8.53 9.14
CA ALA A 53 -3.33 -7.60 9.31
C ALA A 53 -3.23 -6.33 8.45
N GLY A 54 -2.01 -5.80 8.23
CA GLY A 54 -1.78 -4.63 7.39
C GLY A 54 -2.23 -4.84 5.94
N ALA A 55 -1.78 -5.95 5.34
CA ALA A 55 -2.17 -6.30 3.97
C ALA A 55 -3.67 -6.64 3.86
N GLN A 56 -4.26 -7.29 4.89
CA GLN A 56 -5.71 -7.52 4.93
C GLN A 56 -6.50 -6.21 4.96
N ALA A 57 -6.04 -5.22 5.73
CA ALA A 57 -6.69 -3.92 5.81
C ALA A 57 -6.61 -3.15 4.49
N ALA A 58 -5.45 -3.15 3.82
CA ALA A 58 -5.32 -2.57 2.48
C ALA A 58 -6.22 -3.26 1.46
N LEU A 59 -6.35 -4.59 1.52
CA LEU A 59 -7.25 -5.33 0.64
C LEU A 59 -8.73 -4.99 0.90
N ALA A 60 -9.13 -4.92 2.18
CA ALA A 60 -10.49 -4.52 2.55
C ALA A 60 -10.80 -3.10 2.05
N ALA A 61 -9.84 -2.16 2.19
CA ALA A 61 -9.94 -0.81 1.64
C ALA A 61 -10.09 -0.82 0.11
N ALA A 62 -9.32 -1.65 -0.59
CA ALA A 62 -9.41 -1.77 -2.04
C ALA A 62 -10.78 -2.28 -2.49
N ARG A 63 -11.35 -3.29 -1.80
CA ARG A 63 -12.68 -3.85 -2.12
C ARG A 63 -13.84 -2.87 -1.93
N ARG A 64 -13.71 -1.88 -1.04
CA ARG A 64 -14.67 -0.77 -0.88
C ARG A 64 -14.35 0.45 -1.74
N ASP A 65 -13.41 0.32 -2.68
CA ASP A 65 -12.92 1.38 -3.58
C ASP A 65 -12.33 2.62 -2.89
N ALA A 66 -11.81 2.46 -1.66
CA ALA A 66 -11.00 3.48 -1.00
C ALA A 66 -9.60 3.61 -1.63
N LEU A 67 -8.81 4.62 -1.22
CA LEU A 67 -7.42 4.75 -1.66
C LEU A 67 -6.54 3.68 -0.98
N ALA A 68 -6.50 2.49 -1.57
CA ALA A 68 -5.73 1.36 -1.05
C ALA A 68 -4.37 1.20 -1.74
N TRP A 69 -3.32 1.31 -0.95
CA TRP A 69 -1.93 1.19 -1.39
C TRP A 69 -1.20 0.10 -0.60
N VAL A 70 -0.40 -0.69 -1.31
CA VAL A 70 0.54 -1.63 -0.70
C VAL A 70 1.95 -1.25 -1.13
N ALA A 71 2.75 -0.82 -0.17
CA ALA A 71 4.16 -0.53 -0.33
C ALA A 71 5.01 -1.80 -0.13
N TYR A 72 5.97 -2.01 -1.02
CA TYR A 72 6.86 -3.16 -1.05
C TYR A 72 8.28 -2.72 -1.44
N PRO A 73 9.33 -3.41 -0.97
CA PRO A 73 10.69 -3.10 -1.38
C PRO A 73 10.84 -3.34 -2.87
N LYS A 74 11.59 -2.48 -3.55
CA LYS A 74 12.02 -2.71 -4.92
C LYS A 74 12.88 -3.97 -4.98
N GLY A 75 12.92 -4.62 -6.14
CA GLY A 75 13.73 -5.83 -6.34
C GLY A 75 15.18 -5.64 -5.91
N GLY A 76 15.72 -6.62 -5.18
CA GLY A 76 17.08 -6.56 -4.62
C GLY A 76 17.22 -5.70 -3.36
N LYS A 77 16.14 -5.16 -2.81
CA LYS A 77 16.12 -4.46 -1.52
C LYS A 77 15.54 -5.34 -0.42
N LEU A 78 16.09 -5.21 0.79
CA LEU A 78 15.56 -5.82 2.01
C LEU A 78 15.29 -7.33 1.95
N GLY A 79 15.98 -8.06 1.06
CA GLY A 79 15.78 -9.51 0.90
C GLY A 79 14.36 -9.90 0.43
N THR A 80 13.61 -8.98 -0.18
CA THR A 80 12.24 -9.24 -0.62
C THR A 80 12.17 -10.33 -1.69
N ASP A 81 11.12 -11.16 -1.62
CA ASP A 81 10.67 -12.06 -2.68
C ASP A 81 9.56 -11.43 -3.55
N LEU A 82 9.20 -10.17 -3.27
CA LEU A 82 8.18 -9.43 -4.00
C LEU A 82 8.79 -8.57 -5.12
N ASN A 83 7.98 -8.38 -6.16
CA ASN A 83 8.10 -7.31 -7.12
C ASN A 83 6.69 -6.82 -7.49
N ARG A 84 6.61 -5.88 -8.43
CA ARG A 84 5.32 -5.33 -8.88
C ARG A 84 4.36 -6.43 -9.33
N ASP A 85 4.83 -7.36 -10.14
CA ASP A 85 4.00 -8.35 -10.80
C ASP A 85 3.61 -9.49 -9.86
N THR A 86 4.52 -9.95 -8.99
CA THR A 86 4.19 -10.97 -7.99
C THR A 86 3.22 -10.43 -6.95
N LEU A 87 3.38 -9.18 -6.50
CA LEU A 87 2.43 -8.52 -5.62
C LEU A 87 1.06 -8.33 -6.31
N ALA A 88 1.07 -7.87 -7.56
CA ALA A 88 -0.14 -7.68 -8.35
C ALA A 88 -0.91 -8.99 -8.50
N ALA A 89 -0.24 -10.09 -8.89
CA ALA A 89 -0.86 -11.40 -9.05
C ALA A 89 -1.47 -11.90 -7.73
N ALA A 90 -0.67 -11.91 -6.65
CA ALA A 90 -1.09 -12.41 -5.35
C ALA A 90 -2.31 -11.66 -4.77
N LEU A 91 -2.39 -10.34 -4.97
CA LEU A 91 -3.56 -9.58 -4.52
C LEU A 91 -4.73 -9.67 -5.50
N SER A 92 -4.48 -9.87 -6.79
CA SER A 92 -5.56 -10.01 -7.77
C SER A 92 -6.38 -11.28 -7.60
N GLU A 93 -5.73 -12.38 -7.20
CA GLU A 93 -6.40 -13.62 -6.77
C GLU A 93 -7.39 -13.41 -5.61
N ARG A 94 -7.30 -12.27 -4.92
CA ARG A 94 -8.12 -11.92 -3.76
C ARG A 94 -9.20 -10.89 -4.10
N GLY A 95 -9.51 -10.70 -5.37
CA GLY A 95 -10.66 -9.91 -5.84
C GLY A 95 -10.41 -8.40 -5.91
N VAL A 96 -9.16 -7.99 -6.15
CA VAL A 96 -8.80 -6.59 -6.42
C VAL A 96 -7.97 -6.51 -7.69
N ARG A 97 -7.74 -5.31 -8.24
CA ARG A 97 -6.88 -5.14 -9.41
C ARG A 97 -5.90 -3.99 -9.24
N PRO A 98 -4.64 -4.14 -9.70
CA PRO A 98 -3.66 -3.08 -9.64
C PRO A 98 -4.01 -1.97 -10.63
N VAL A 99 -3.82 -0.71 -10.25
CA VAL A 99 -4.16 0.44 -11.12
C VAL A 99 -3.07 1.50 -11.25
N ARG A 100 -2.11 1.57 -10.33
CA ARG A 100 -1.05 2.58 -10.36
C ARG A 100 0.13 2.16 -9.50
N GLN A 101 1.35 2.27 -10.02
CA GLN A 101 2.57 2.16 -9.22
C GLN A 101 3.24 3.53 -9.09
N ILE A 102 3.82 3.81 -7.92
CA ILE A 102 4.70 4.95 -7.69
C ILE A 102 5.94 4.51 -6.90
N ALA A 103 7.07 5.18 -7.11
CA ALA A 103 8.21 5.08 -6.21
C ALA A 103 7.96 5.96 -4.97
N VAL A 104 8.12 5.38 -3.78
CA VAL A 104 8.04 6.08 -2.49
C VAL A 104 9.39 6.76 -2.24
N ASP A 105 10.46 5.97 -2.26
CA ASP A 105 11.85 6.41 -2.15
C ASP A 105 12.74 5.48 -2.98
N ASP A 106 14.05 5.41 -2.70
CA ASP A 106 15.00 4.54 -3.39
C ASP A 106 14.84 3.06 -3.05
N THR A 107 14.22 2.73 -1.93
CA THR A 107 14.03 1.37 -1.41
C THR A 107 12.63 0.84 -1.70
N TRP A 108 11.60 1.68 -1.66
CA TRP A 108 10.19 1.26 -1.66
C TRP A 108 9.44 1.74 -2.91
N SER A 109 8.55 0.88 -3.42
CA SER A 109 7.48 1.25 -4.34
C SER A 109 6.14 1.04 -3.66
N ALA A 110 5.09 1.73 -4.11
CA ALA A 110 3.71 1.47 -3.71
C ALA A 110 2.84 1.16 -4.93
N LEU A 111 1.98 0.15 -4.80
CA LEU A 111 1.01 -0.27 -5.81
C LEU A 111 -0.41 -0.04 -5.30
N ARG A 112 -1.19 0.72 -6.06
CA ARG A 112 -2.61 0.99 -5.77
C ARG A 112 -3.49 -0.13 -6.28
N PHE A 113 -4.48 -0.49 -5.49
CA PHE A 113 -5.50 -1.46 -5.83
C PHE A 113 -6.90 -0.84 -5.79
N ARG A 114 -7.81 -1.40 -6.58
CA ARG A 114 -9.25 -1.10 -6.63
C ARG A 114 -10.04 -2.41 -6.64
N PRO A 115 -11.37 -2.42 -6.48
CA PRO A 115 -12.15 -3.64 -6.59
C PRO A 115 -11.87 -4.34 -7.93
N GLY A 116 -11.78 -5.66 -7.89
CA GLY A 116 -11.78 -6.48 -9.09
C GLY A 116 -13.09 -6.29 -9.84
N ASP A 117 -13.06 -6.58 -11.14
CA ASP A 117 -14.25 -6.51 -11.98
C ASP A 117 -15.24 -7.64 -11.68
#